data_AF-A0A1Q3PGQ4-F1
#
_entry.id   AF-A0A1Q3PGQ4-F1
#
_cell.length_a   1.000
_cell.length_b   1.000
_cell.length_c   1.000
_cell.angle_alpha   90.00
_cell.angle_beta   90.00
_cell.angle_gamma   90.00
#
_symmetry.space_group_name_H-M   'P 1'
#
loop_
_entity.id
_entity.type
_entity.pdbx_description
1 polymer ?
#
loop_
_entity_poly.entity_id
_entity_poly.type
_entity_poly.pdbx_seq_one_letter_code
_entity_poly.pdbx_strand_id
1 'polypeptide(L)'
;MKKWQILPFVAAATVLSCNTENKHIGTAGPSEVEQKLAAEYEAKNLRYIPYMLNFKDLPTDNDWGLIADAKMARALLFIKEDKSAAAKPGFELDWKSEDKKVQNFLSQIENDRYSFLYRQECAQGMLAKTNLLSDNSDGAKTKIAEYVNILADEGSYSPGIVLYSVEKLNGFPDENFVRTIIASQINNMKKYEEIYDKAIAESKTVKDGPISAEVIAANLIESKRQNLLYIQRLKDI
;
A
#
# COMPACT_ATOMS: atom_id res chain seq x y z
N MET A 1 28.57 -16.60 12.28
CA MET A 1 27.44 -16.58 11.33
C MET A 1 26.29 -15.81 11.95
N LYS A 2 26.04 -14.58 11.51
CA LYS A 2 24.91 -13.77 12.04
C LYS A 2 23.61 -14.34 11.46
N LYS A 3 22.70 -14.76 12.35
CA LYS A 3 21.33 -15.16 11.99
C LYS A 3 20.61 -13.90 11.51
N TRP A 4 20.40 -13.80 10.20
CA TRP A 4 19.51 -12.82 9.62
C TRP A 4 18.10 -13.16 10.09
N GLN A 5 17.59 -12.47 11.11
CA GLN A 5 16.20 -12.59 11.53
C GLN A 5 15.35 -11.72 10.59
N ILE A 6 15.00 -12.31 9.45
CA ILE A 6 14.16 -11.72 8.41
C ILE A 6 12.68 -12.13 8.61
N LEU A 7 12.32 -12.50 9.85
CA LEU A 7 10.92 -12.68 10.24
C LEU A 7 9.96 -11.51 9.91
N PRO A 8 10.36 -10.23 9.75
CA PRO A 8 9.35 -9.17 9.73
C PRO A 8 8.97 -8.62 8.34
N PHE A 9 9.59 -9.09 7.24
CA PHE A 9 9.01 -8.91 5.90
C PHE A 9 7.64 -9.59 5.80
N VAL A 10 7.53 -10.75 6.44
CA VAL A 10 6.31 -11.55 6.57
C VAL A 10 5.26 -10.82 7.39
N ALA A 11 5.64 -10.16 8.50
CA ALA A 11 4.77 -9.36 9.34
C ALA A 11 4.31 -8.06 8.64
N ALA A 12 5.18 -7.43 7.84
CA ALA A 12 4.82 -6.22 7.13
C ALA A 12 3.82 -6.47 5.98
N ALA A 13 3.92 -7.62 5.32
CA ALA A 13 2.99 -8.05 4.29
C ALA A 13 1.68 -8.61 4.84
N THR A 14 1.65 -9.12 6.08
CA THR A 14 0.39 -9.54 6.74
C THR A 14 -0.44 -8.39 7.27
N VAL A 15 0.18 -7.28 7.70
CA VAL A 15 -0.56 -6.16 8.34
C VAL A 15 -1.50 -5.44 7.37
N LEU A 16 -1.36 -5.64 6.06
CA LEU A 16 -2.31 -5.15 5.05
C LEU A 16 -3.59 -5.98 4.92
N SER A 17 -3.59 -7.22 5.42
CA SER A 17 -4.78 -8.08 5.48
C SER A 17 -5.60 -7.90 6.78
N CYS A 18 -5.06 -7.17 7.75
CA CYS A 18 -5.73 -6.87 9.01
C CYS A 18 -6.42 -5.51 8.96
N ASN A 19 -7.46 -5.43 8.12
CA ASN A 19 -8.56 -4.51 8.44
C ASN A 19 -9.10 -4.96 9.80
N THR A 20 -9.10 -4.06 10.78
CA THR A 20 -9.41 -4.28 12.20
C THR A 20 -10.86 -4.73 12.48
N GLU A 21 -11.61 -5.04 11.43
CA GLU A 21 -12.96 -5.62 11.50
C GLU A 21 -13.01 -7.14 11.28
N ASN A 22 -11.94 -7.77 10.81
CA ASN A 22 -11.90 -9.22 10.66
C ASN A 22 -11.55 -9.92 12.00
N LYS A 23 -12.36 -9.68 13.04
CA LYS A 23 -12.38 -10.53 14.26
C LYS A 23 -12.91 -11.95 14.01
N HIS A 24 -13.22 -12.29 12.76
CA HIS A 24 -13.75 -13.59 12.34
C HIS A 24 -12.94 -14.25 11.21
N ILE A 25 -11.61 -14.14 11.19
CA ILE A 25 -10.81 -15.16 10.46
C ILE A 25 -10.73 -16.40 11.37
N GLY A 26 -11.88 -17.04 11.58
CA GLY A 26 -11.93 -18.40 12.09
C GLY A 26 -11.55 -19.32 10.95
N THR A 27 -10.55 -20.18 11.15
CA THR A 27 -10.30 -21.46 10.43
C THR A 27 -10.35 -21.49 8.90
N ALA A 28 -10.39 -20.35 8.20
CA ALA A 28 -10.45 -20.30 6.74
C ALA A 28 -9.14 -20.85 6.15
N GLY A 29 -9.27 -21.82 5.24
CA GLY A 29 -8.13 -22.42 4.56
C GLY A 29 -7.46 -21.44 3.58
N PRO A 30 -6.19 -21.67 3.18
CA PRO A 30 -5.46 -20.81 2.25
C PRO A 30 -6.23 -20.42 0.98
N SER A 31 -6.97 -21.37 0.40
CA SER A 31 -7.75 -21.16 -0.83
C SER A 31 -8.94 -20.21 -0.65
N GLU A 32 -9.58 -20.20 0.51
CA GLU A 32 -10.71 -19.31 0.80
C GLU A 32 -10.23 -17.85 0.93
N VAL A 33 -9.04 -17.67 1.51
CA VAL A 33 -8.41 -16.36 1.64
C VAL A 33 -8.01 -15.80 0.28
N GLU A 34 -7.41 -16.62 -0.58
CA GLU A 34 -7.08 -16.24 -1.97
C GLU A 34 -8.33 -15.79 -2.75
N GLN A 35 -9.43 -16.54 -2.65
CA GLN A 35 -10.69 -16.21 -3.33
C GLN A 35 -11.32 -14.91 -2.82
N LYS A 36 -11.33 -14.70 -1.49
CA LYS A 36 -11.87 -13.46 -0.90
C LYS A 36 -11.05 -12.25 -1.33
N LEU A 37 -9.72 -12.36 -1.27
CA LEU A 37 -8.84 -11.28 -1.71
C LEU A 37 -9.04 -10.98 -3.19
N ALA A 38 -9.06 -12.01 -4.04
CA ALA A 38 -9.37 -11.86 -5.46
C ALA A 38 -10.70 -11.11 -5.69
N ALA A 39 -11.75 -11.45 -4.94
CA ALA A 39 -13.05 -10.78 -5.06
C ALA A 39 -13.00 -9.29 -4.69
N GLU A 40 -12.34 -8.91 -3.59
CA GLU A 40 -12.17 -7.50 -3.19
C GLU A 40 -11.34 -6.70 -4.21
N TYR A 41 -10.35 -7.36 -4.82
CA TYR A 41 -9.54 -6.78 -5.91
C TYR A 41 -10.36 -6.55 -7.18
N GLU A 42 -11.15 -7.55 -7.61
CA GLU A 42 -12.04 -7.42 -8.76
C GLU A 42 -13.14 -6.37 -8.52
N ALA A 43 -13.58 -6.20 -7.27
CA ALA A 43 -14.47 -5.11 -6.86
C ALA A 43 -13.81 -3.72 -6.92
N LYS A 44 -12.54 -3.62 -7.31
CA LYS A 44 -11.75 -2.38 -7.40
C LYS A 44 -11.67 -1.63 -6.08
N ASN A 45 -11.76 -2.34 -4.96
CA ASN A 45 -11.70 -1.73 -3.65
C ASN A 45 -10.24 -1.39 -3.32
N LEU A 46 -9.88 -0.12 -3.54
CA LEU A 46 -8.50 0.39 -3.40
C LEU A 46 -7.92 0.18 -2.00
N ARG A 47 -8.76 0.00 -0.97
CA ARG A 47 -8.32 -0.31 0.40
C ARG A 47 -7.64 -1.66 0.51
N TYR A 48 -8.03 -2.61 -0.34
CA TYR A 48 -7.49 -3.96 -0.30
C TYR A 48 -6.32 -4.15 -1.26
N ILE A 49 -6.18 -3.31 -2.30
CA ILE A 49 -5.09 -3.33 -3.30
C ILE A 49 -3.73 -3.52 -2.62
N PRO A 50 -2.90 -4.49 -3.06
CA PRO A 50 -1.63 -4.73 -2.40
C PRO A 50 -0.73 -3.50 -2.61
N TYR A 51 -0.01 -3.12 -1.55
CA TYR A 51 1.03 -2.10 -1.64
C TYR A 51 2.21 -2.50 -0.77
N MET A 52 3.39 -1.99 -1.10
CA MET A 52 4.59 -2.16 -0.30
C MET A 52 5.37 -0.84 -0.25
N LEU A 53 5.72 -0.43 0.95
CA LEU A 53 6.62 0.70 1.13
C LEU A 53 8.01 0.34 0.62
N ASN A 54 8.64 1.32 0.00
CA ASN A 54 10.05 1.21 -0.33
C ASN A 54 10.87 1.60 0.89
N PHE A 55 11.72 0.68 1.32
CA PHE A 55 12.68 0.88 2.40
C PHE A 55 14.10 1.09 1.85
N LYS A 56 14.24 1.45 0.56
CA LYS A 56 15.53 1.91 0.01
C LYS A 56 16.05 3.01 0.94
N ASP A 57 17.32 2.92 1.31
CA ASP A 57 18.00 3.89 2.18
C ASP A 57 17.76 3.75 3.70
N LEU A 58 17.03 2.73 4.16
CA LEU A 58 17.09 2.35 5.58
C LEU A 58 18.43 1.66 5.91
N PRO A 59 19.09 2.04 7.03
CA PRO A 59 20.18 1.25 7.60
C PRO A 59 19.72 -0.20 7.85
N THR A 60 20.64 -1.15 7.71
CA THR A 60 20.36 -2.58 7.88
C THR A 60 20.00 -3.00 9.32
N ASP A 61 20.09 -2.08 10.27
CA ASP A 61 19.81 -2.31 11.68
C ASP A 61 18.33 -2.04 12.01
N ASN A 62 17.56 -3.13 12.09
CA ASN A 62 16.39 -3.41 12.96
C ASN A 62 15.53 -2.25 13.53
N ASP A 63 15.25 -1.18 12.79
CA ASP A 63 14.29 -0.14 13.21
C ASP A 63 12.83 -0.58 12.98
N TRP A 64 12.47 -1.75 13.53
CA TRP A 64 11.14 -2.36 13.44
C TRP A 64 10.07 -1.58 14.22
N GLY A 65 10.46 -0.90 15.30
CA GLY A 65 9.60 0.04 16.02
C GLY A 65 9.09 1.15 15.11
N LEU A 66 9.95 1.64 14.20
CA LEU A 66 9.61 2.70 13.24
C LEU A 66 8.71 2.22 12.09
N ILE A 67 8.87 0.98 11.63
CA ILE A 67 7.93 0.38 10.66
C ILE A 67 6.55 0.21 11.29
N ALA A 68 6.50 -0.15 12.58
CA ALA A 68 5.25 -0.19 13.34
C ALA A 68 4.67 1.22 13.53
N ASP A 69 5.49 2.21 13.87
CA ASP A 69 5.06 3.60 14.09
C ASP A 69 4.56 4.28 12.80
N ALA A 70 5.22 4.08 11.66
CA ALA A 70 4.75 4.58 10.37
C ALA A 70 3.37 3.98 10.00
N LYS A 71 3.18 2.69 10.28
CA LYS A 71 1.88 2.02 10.12
C LYS A 71 0.84 2.46 11.14
N MET A 72 1.25 2.84 12.34
CA MET A 72 0.36 3.41 13.35
C MET A 72 -0.03 4.86 13.01
N ALA A 73 0.87 5.66 12.44
CA ALA A 73 0.57 6.99 11.93
C ALA A 73 -0.46 6.94 10.79
N ARG A 74 -0.38 5.94 9.90
CA ARG A 74 -1.40 5.63 8.88
C ARG A 74 -2.79 5.41 9.50
N ALA A 75 -2.86 4.78 10.67
CA ALA A 75 -4.11 4.60 11.38
C ALA A 75 -4.61 5.95 11.91
N LEU A 76 -3.76 6.74 12.55
CA LEU A 76 -4.18 7.99 13.20
C LEU A 76 -4.63 9.09 12.23
N LEU A 77 -4.01 9.23 11.06
CA LEU A 77 -4.36 10.29 10.09
C LEU A 77 -5.73 10.07 9.43
N PHE A 78 -6.11 8.81 9.19
CA PHE A 78 -7.32 8.45 8.45
C PHE A 78 -8.39 7.76 9.32
N ILE A 79 -8.24 7.78 10.64
CA ILE A 79 -9.27 7.35 11.59
C ILE A 79 -10.07 8.58 12.01
N LYS A 80 -11.40 8.56 11.81
CA LYS A 80 -12.29 9.46 12.55
C LYS A 80 -12.26 9.07 14.03
N GLU A 81 -12.26 10.06 14.94
CA GLU A 81 -12.42 9.82 16.38
C GLU A 81 -13.59 8.87 16.69
N ASP A 82 -14.61 8.88 15.83
CA ASP A 82 -15.64 7.85 15.77
C ASP A 82 -15.24 6.67 14.87
N LYS A 83 -14.62 5.66 15.50
CA LYS A 83 -14.18 4.39 14.88
C LYS A 83 -15.30 3.64 14.15
N SER A 84 -16.57 3.92 14.45
CA SER A 84 -17.72 3.22 13.87
C SER A 84 -18.05 3.64 12.44
N ALA A 85 -17.63 4.83 12.01
CA ALA A 85 -17.92 5.35 10.67
C ALA A 85 -16.88 4.89 9.63
N ALA A 86 -15.59 4.89 9.99
CA ALA A 86 -14.49 4.50 9.09
C ALA A 86 -14.53 3.02 8.66
N ALA A 87 -15.21 2.22 9.48
CA ALA A 87 -15.43 0.78 9.36
C ALA A 87 -16.47 0.40 8.28
N LYS A 88 -17.38 1.30 7.91
CA LYS A 88 -18.45 0.96 6.96
C LYS A 88 -17.91 0.85 5.53
N PRO A 89 -18.18 -0.26 4.80
CA PRO A 89 -17.90 -0.36 3.37
C PRO A 89 -18.54 0.82 2.61
N GLY A 90 -17.76 1.48 1.73
CA GLY A 90 -18.20 2.65 0.98
C GLY A 90 -18.14 3.99 1.71
N PHE A 91 -17.70 4.02 2.98
CA PHE A 91 -17.45 5.28 3.68
C PHE A 91 -16.11 5.89 3.25
N GLU A 92 -16.13 6.98 2.48
CA GLU A 92 -14.94 7.71 2.05
C GLU A 92 -14.75 8.99 2.87
N LEU A 93 -13.49 9.32 3.21
CA LEU A 93 -13.14 10.59 3.85
C LEU A 93 -13.12 11.72 2.81
N ASP A 94 -13.49 12.93 3.21
CA ASP A 94 -13.38 14.11 2.35
C ASP A 94 -11.91 14.46 2.12
N TRP A 95 -11.46 14.37 0.87
CA TRP A 95 -10.04 14.53 0.54
C TRP A 95 -9.51 15.93 0.86
N LYS A 96 -10.33 16.99 0.76
CA LYS A 96 -9.87 18.36 1.04
C LYS A 96 -9.52 18.55 2.52
N SER A 97 -10.35 18.00 3.40
CA SER A 97 -10.11 18.01 4.84
C SER A 97 -8.90 17.17 5.22
N GLU A 98 -8.73 16.00 4.60
CA GLU A 98 -7.59 15.11 4.86
C GLU A 98 -6.27 15.65 4.28
N ASP A 99 -6.26 16.26 3.08
CA ASP A 99 -5.07 16.89 2.49
C ASP A 99 -4.48 17.92 3.45
N LYS A 100 -5.30 18.80 4.05
CA LYS A 100 -4.81 19.77 5.04
C LYS A 100 -4.12 19.11 6.23
N LYS A 101 -4.66 17.99 6.74
CA LYS A 101 -4.04 17.25 7.86
C LYS A 101 -2.73 16.61 7.43
N VAL A 102 -2.71 16.00 6.24
CA VAL A 102 -1.52 15.39 5.64
C VAL A 102 -0.43 16.44 5.47
N GLN A 103 -0.72 17.59 4.85
CA GLN A 103 0.27 18.66 4.66
C GLN A 103 0.82 19.17 6.00
N ASN A 104 -0.07 19.38 6.99
CA ASN A 104 0.36 19.78 8.34
C ASN A 104 1.30 18.74 8.96
N PHE A 105 0.96 17.46 8.87
CA PHE A 105 1.78 16.38 9.41
C PHE A 105 3.14 16.30 8.68
N LEU A 106 3.14 16.29 7.34
CA LEU A 106 4.35 16.21 6.54
C LEU A 106 5.30 17.39 6.81
N SER A 107 4.78 18.59 7.06
CA SER A 107 5.61 19.75 7.42
C SER A 107 6.32 19.60 8.79
N GLN A 108 5.74 18.84 9.73
CA GLN A 108 6.34 18.62 11.04
C GLN A 108 7.48 17.61 10.99
N ILE A 109 7.48 16.73 9.98
CA ILE A 109 8.44 15.63 9.83
C ILE A 109 9.40 15.82 8.67
N GLU A 110 9.43 17.00 8.02
CA GLU A 110 10.17 17.22 6.77
C GLU A 110 11.66 16.88 6.89
N ASN A 111 12.28 17.20 8.03
CA ASN A 111 13.68 16.92 8.32
C ASN A 111 13.92 15.55 8.97
N ASP A 112 12.88 14.73 9.15
CA ASP A 112 13.03 13.38 9.68
C ASP A 112 13.72 12.48 8.64
N ARG A 113 14.68 11.67 9.09
CA ARG A 113 15.44 10.75 8.22
C ARG A 113 14.57 9.70 7.53
N TYR A 114 13.32 9.53 7.97
CA TYR A 114 12.33 8.60 7.43
C TYR A 114 11.12 9.30 6.81
N SER A 115 11.19 10.62 6.59
CA SER A 115 10.13 11.40 5.97
C SER A 115 9.58 10.79 4.68
N PHE A 116 10.43 10.10 3.92
CA PHE A 116 10.04 9.38 2.69
C PHE A 116 9.04 8.23 2.91
N LEU A 117 9.13 7.49 4.03
CA LEU A 117 8.17 6.42 4.34
C LEU A 117 6.80 7.01 4.66
N TYR A 118 6.80 8.09 5.44
CA TYR A 118 5.57 8.80 5.79
C TYR A 118 4.90 9.44 4.57
N ARG A 119 5.66 10.01 3.63
CA ARG A 119 5.14 10.54 2.36
C ARG A 119 4.45 9.45 1.54
N GLN A 120 5.09 8.28 1.39
CA GLN A 120 4.49 7.14 0.69
C GLN A 120 3.18 6.69 1.32
N GLU A 121 3.14 6.54 2.65
CA GLU A 121 1.93 6.17 3.39
C GLU A 121 0.82 7.21 3.27
N CYS A 122 1.16 8.50 3.37
CA CYS A 122 0.18 9.58 3.21
C CYS A 122 -0.41 9.60 1.80
N ALA A 123 0.42 9.50 0.76
CA ALA A 123 -0.02 9.43 -0.63
C ALA A 123 -0.94 8.22 -0.87
N GLN A 124 -0.57 7.06 -0.32
CA GLN A 124 -1.39 5.86 -0.38
C GLN A 124 -2.75 6.05 0.30
N GLY A 125 -2.76 6.61 1.51
CA GLY A 125 -4.00 6.86 2.25
C GLY A 125 -4.92 7.85 1.54
N MET A 126 -4.37 8.92 0.98
CA MET A 126 -5.12 9.90 0.20
C MET A 126 -5.79 9.27 -1.02
N LEU A 127 -5.07 8.45 -1.79
CA LEU A 127 -5.61 7.81 -2.97
C LEU A 127 -6.60 6.67 -2.63
N ALA A 128 -6.36 5.89 -1.57
CA ALA A 128 -7.13 4.67 -1.31
C ALA A 128 -8.27 4.81 -0.29
N LYS A 129 -8.28 5.86 0.55
CA LYS A 129 -9.22 5.99 1.68
C LYS A 129 -10.11 7.23 1.63
N THR A 130 -9.81 8.17 0.76
CA THR A 130 -10.60 9.39 0.58
C THR A 130 -11.43 9.31 -0.70
N ASN A 131 -12.35 10.26 -0.87
CA ASN A 131 -13.13 10.41 -2.09
C ASN A 131 -12.34 11.08 -3.25
N LEU A 132 -11.01 11.26 -3.13
CA LEU A 132 -10.18 11.96 -4.10
C LEU A 132 -10.29 11.40 -5.53
N LEU A 133 -10.21 10.07 -5.70
CA LEU A 133 -10.31 9.44 -7.02
C LEU A 133 -11.73 9.44 -7.60
N SER A 134 -12.75 9.67 -6.76
CA SER A 134 -14.14 9.84 -7.22
C SER A 134 -14.43 11.26 -7.71
N ASP A 135 -13.72 12.26 -7.18
CA ASP A 135 -13.85 13.67 -7.56
C ASP A 135 -13.29 13.92 -8.98
N ASN A 136 -14.04 14.64 -9.82
CA ASN A 136 -13.68 14.92 -11.22
C ASN A 136 -13.18 16.35 -11.45
N SER A 137 -13.09 17.16 -10.40
CA SER A 137 -12.59 18.54 -10.48
C SER A 137 -11.12 18.59 -10.86
N ASP A 138 -10.69 19.70 -11.47
CA ASP A 138 -9.28 19.94 -11.81
C ASP A 138 -8.39 19.96 -10.56
N GLY A 139 -8.94 20.43 -9.43
CA GLY A 139 -8.26 20.38 -8.13
C GLY A 139 -7.98 18.94 -7.69
N ALA A 140 -8.93 18.02 -7.88
CA ALA A 140 -8.73 16.61 -7.58
C ALA A 140 -7.67 15.98 -8.51
N LYS A 141 -7.71 16.25 -9.82
CA LYS A 141 -6.69 15.77 -10.76
C LYS A 141 -5.29 16.26 -10.39
N THR A 142 -5.16 17.52 -10.01
CA THR A 142 -3.89 18.09 -9.53
C THR A 142 -3.37 17.34 -8.31
N LYS A 143 -4.24 17.03 -7.35
CA LYS A 143 -3.86 16.30 -6.13
C LYS A 143 -3.58 14.82 -6.38
N ILE A 144 -4.29 14.18 -7.30
CA ILE A 144 -3.97 12.82 -7.73
C ILE A 144 -2.57 12.79 -8.36
N ALA A 145 -2.26 13.75 -9.24
CA ALA A 145 -0.93 13.87 -9.85
C ALA A 145 0.17 14.08 -8.79
N GLU A 146 -0.07 14.94 -7.79
CA GLU A 146 0.87 15.15 -6.67
C GLU A 146 1.15 13.84 -5.92
N TYR A 147 0.11 13.12 -5.47
CA TYR A 147 0.29 11.91 -4.66
C TYR A 147 0.83 10.72 -5.47
N VAL A 148 0.42 10.56 -6.73
CA VAL A 148 0.99 9.48 -7.57
C VAL A 148 2.46 9.74 -7.88
N ASN A 149 2.86 11.01 -8.03
CA ASN A 149 4.26 11.38 -8.19
C ASN A 149 5.09 11.03 -6.96
N ILE A 150 4.58 11.32 -5.75
CA ILE A 150 5.22 10.89 -4.49
C ILE A 150 5.44 9.37 -4.48
N LEU A 151 4.43 8.58 -4.84
CA LEU A 151 4.57 7.12 -4.87
C LEU A 151 5.64 6.66 -5.87
N ALA A 152 5.74 7.31 -7.03
CA ALA A 152 6.72 6.98 -8.05
C ALA A 152 8.16 7.39 -7.67
N ASP A 153 8.36 8.61 -7.17
CA ASP A 153 9.67 9.16 -6.83
C ASP A 153 10.30 8.42 -5.64
N GLU A 154 9.48 8.16 -4.62
CA GLU A 154 9.90 7.38 -3.45
C GLU A 154 10.03 5.89 -3.78
N GLY A 155 9.65 5.47 -4.99
CA GLY A 155 9.71 4.09 -5.46
C GLY A 155 8.82 3.14 -4.67
N SER A 156 7.71 3.66 -4.14
CA SER A 156 6.66 2.86 -3.52
C SER A 156 6.16 1.82 -4.52
N TYR A 157 5.94 0.60 -4.04
CA TYR A 157 5.30 -0.42 -4.86
C TYR A 157 3.80 -0.41 -4.67
N SER A 158 3.10 0.21 -5.60
CA SER A 158 1.65 0.29 -5.53
C SER A 158 1.03 0.29 -6.92
N PRO A 159 1.39 -0.67 -7.80
CA PRO A 159 1.04 -0.63 -9.21
C PRO A 159 -0.47 -0.58 -9.42
N GLY A 160 -1.27 -1.20 -8.56
CA GLY A 160 -2.73 -1.07 -8.62
C GLY A 160 -3.22 0.34 -8.30
N ILE A 161 -2.74 0.96 -7.22
CA ILE A 161 -3.11 2.35 -6.87
C ILE A 161 -2.66 3.32 -7.96
N VAL A 162 -1.45 3.11 -8.49
CA VAL A 162 -0.92 3.90 -9.61
C VAL A 162 -1.79 3.72 -10.86
N LEU A 163 -2.17 2.49 -11.22
CA LEU A 163 -3.06 2.21 -12.37
C LEU A 163 -4.35 3.02 -12.30
N TYR A 164 -5.08 2.89 -11.20
CA TYR A 164 -6.35 3.62 -11.04
C TYR A 164 -6.15 5.14 -11.04
N SER A 165 -5.02 5.62 -10.51
CA SER A 165 -4.67 7.04 -10.51
C SER A 165 -4.37 7.54 -11.91
N VAL A 166 -3.56 6.83 -12.70
CA VAL A 166 -3.21 7.26 -14.08
C VAL A 166 -4.41 7.16 -15.03
N GLU A 167 -5.26 6.14 -14.88
CA GLU A 167 -6.54 6.04 -15.61
C GLU A 167 -7.42 7.26 -15.31
N LYS A 168 -7.49 7.69 -14.03
CA LYS A 168 -8.25 8.86 -13.60
C LYS A 168 -7.67 10.17 -14.12
N LEU A 169 -6.34 10.28 -14.19
CA LEU A 169 -5.67 11.46 -14.73
C LEU A 169 -5.93 11.63 -16.23
N ASN A 170 -6.09 10.54 -16.97
CA ASN A 170 -6.42 10.53 -18.41
C ASN A 170 -5.52 11.49 -19.22
N GLY A 171 -4.20 11.35 -19.03
CA GLY A 171 -3.19 12.18 -19.71
C GLY A 171 -2.87 13.52 -19.03
N PHE A 172 -3.45 13.82 -17.87
CA PHE A 172 -3.09 15.00 -17.06
C PHE A 172 -1.84 14.73 -16.18
N PRO A 173 -0.97 15.73 -15.93
CA PRO A 173 -0.93 17.06 -16.57
C PRO A 173 -0.50 16.98 -18.04
N ASP A 174 0.32 15.98 -18.39
CA ASP A 174 0.71 15.65 -19.75
C ASP A 174 1.02 14.14 -19.88
N GLU A 175 1.17 13.65 -21.12
CA GLU A 175 1.48 12.24 -21.38
C GLU A 175 2.87 11.83 -20.85
N ASN A 176 3.83 12.74 -20.81
CA ASN A 176 5.19 12.42 -20.40
C ASN A 176 5.25 12.13 -18.90
N PHE A 177 4.47 12.87 -18.10
CA PHE A 177 4.24 12.58 -16.69
C PHE A 177 3.72 11.15 -16.52
N VAL A 178 2.60 10.80 -17.19
CA VAL A 178 1.99 9.46 -17.09
C VAL A 178 2.99 8.36 -17.46
N ARG A 179 3.72 8.52 -18.56
CA ARG A 179 4.76 7.57 -18.99
C ARG A 179 5.88 7.42 -17.97
N THR A 180 6.30 8.51 -17.34
CA THR A 180 7.35 8.51 -16.32
C THR A 180 6.92 7.72 -15.07
N ILE A 181 5.68 7.95 -14.62
CA ILE A 181 5.08 7.22 -13.49
C ILE A 181 5.01 5.71 -13.80
N ILE A 182 4.51 5.34 -14.99
CA ILE A 182 4.41 3.95 -15.45
C ILE A 182 5.80 3.30 -15.51
N ALA A 183 6.78 3.97 -16.12
CA ALA A 183 8.14 3.48 -16.23
C ALA A 183 8.79 3.23 -14.86
N SER A 184 8.56 4.12 -13.87
CA SER A 184 9.05 3.92 -12.50
C SER A 184 8.50 2.62 -11.90
N GLN A 185 7.20 2.34 -12.04
CA GLN A 185 6.61 1.10 -11.52
C GLN A 185 7.16 -0.16 -12.22
N ILE A 186 7.36 -0.10 -13.55
CA ILE A 186 7.92 -1.22 -14.32
C ILE A 186 9.37 -1.48 -13.95
N ASN A 187 10.19 -0.43 -13.83
CA ASN A 187 11.63 -0.57 -13.53
C ASN A 187 11.88 -1.25 -12.18
N ASN A 188 10.99 -1.03 -11.21
CA ASN A 188 11.13 -1.63 -9.90
C ASN A 188 10.58 -3.07 -9.83
N MET A 189 9.89 -3.58 -10.86
CA MET A 189 9.26 -4.91 -10.91
C MET A 189 10.15 -6.06 -10.44
N LYS A 190 11.37 -6.16 -10.98
CA LYS A 190 12.32 -7.25 -10.64
C LYS A 190 12.67 -7.26 -9.15
N LYS A 191 12.93 -6.07 -8.59
CA LYS A 191 13.24 -5.92 -7.16
C LYS A 191 12.08 -6.39 -6.29
N TYR A 192 10.85 -6.16 -6.72
CA TYR A 192 9.68 -6.60 -5.96
C TYR A 192 9.40 -8.08 -6.06
N GLU A 193 9.57 -8.69 -7.23
CA GLU A 193 9.47 -10.15 -7.35
C GLU A 193 10.43 -10.85 -6.38
N GLU A 194 11.68 -10.37 -6.30
CA GLU A 194 12.67 -10.85 -5.35
C GLU A 194 12.23 -10.67 -3.89
N ILE A 195 11.64 -9.51 -3.54
CA ILE A 195 11.13 -9.24 -2.19
C ILE A 195 9.96 -10.18 -1.84
N TYR A 196 9.00 -10.36 -2.76
CA TYR A 196 7.87 -11.27 -2.53
C TYR A 196 8.33 -12.72 -2.42
N ASP A 197 9.23 -13.19 -3.30
CA ASP A 197 9.73 -14.56 -3.25
C ASP A 197 10.47 -14.85 -1.95
N LYS A 198 11.27 -13.89 -1.49
CA LYS A 198 11.94 -13.96 -0.21
C LYS A 198 10.94 -13.99 0.95
N ALA A 199 9.96 -13.08 0.97
CA ALA A 199 8.92 -13.05 2.01
C ALA A 199 8.08 -14.34 2.03
N ILE A 200 7.75 -14.91 0.86
CA ILE A 200 7.04 -16.19 0.75
C ILE A 200 7.88 -17.32 1.33
N ALA A 201 9.16 -17.41 0.98
CA ALA A 201 10.05 -18.44 1.50
C ALA A 201 10.18 -18.35 3.03
N GLU A 202 10.31 -17.13 3.57
CA GLU A 202 10.44 -16.87 5.00
C GLU A 202 9.14 -17.14 5.76
N SER A 203 7.98 -16.81 5.17
CA SER A 203 6.67 -17.03 5.81
C SER A 203 6.43 -18.49 6.17
N LYS A 204 6.93 -19.41 5.34
CA LYS A 204 6.84 -20.88 5.55
C LYS A 204 7.66 -21.37 6.74
N THR A 205 8.53 -20.53 7.30
CA THR A 205 9.39 -20.89 8.45
C THR A 205 8.83 -20.39 9.79
N VAL A 206 7.76 -19.59 9.77
CA VAL A 206 7.10 -19.07 10.98
C VAL A 206 6.33 -20.20 11.65
N LYS A 207 6.72 -20.58 12.87
CA LYS A 207 6.09 -21.68 13.61
C LYS A 207 5.11 -21.21 14.68
N ASP A 208 5.25 -19.98 15.17
CA ASP A 208 4.50 -19.44 16.30
C ASP A 208 3.93 -18.06 15.94
N GLY A 209 2.60 -17.95 15.87
CA GLY A 209 1.91 -16.70 15.60
C GLY A 209 0.38 -16.87 15.63
N PRO A 210 -0.38 -15.77 15.76
CA PRO A 210 -1.85 -15.81 15.78
C PRO A 210 -2.47 -16.17 14.41
N ILE A 211 -1.66 -16.18 13.35
CA ILE A 211 -2.04 -16.56 11.97
C ILE A 211 -1.06 -17.65 11.51
N SER A 212 -1.59 -18.74 10.93
CA SER A 212 -0.77 -19.85 10.42
C SER A 212 0.12 -19.41 9.26
N ALA A 213 1.33 -19.97 9.18
CA ALA A 213 2.27 -19.74 8.08
C ALA A 213 1.67 -19.97 6.69
N GLU A 214 0.80 -20.97 6.51
CA GLU A 214 0.17 -21.22 5.20
C GLU A 214 -0.71 -20.05 4.75
N VAL A 215 -1.48 -19.45 5.65
CA VAL A 215 -2.33 -18.30 5.37
C VAL A 215 -1.48 -17.07 4.99
N ILE A 216 -0.35 -16.87 5.66
CA ILE A 216 0.55 -15.76 5.32
C ILE A 216 1.17 -15.95 3.94
N ALA A 217 1.64 -17.16 3.64
CA ALA A 217 2.21 -17.49 2.35
C ALA A 217 1.19 -17.30 1.22
N ALA A 218 -0.06 -17.74 1.41
CA ALA A 218 -1.13 -17.57 0.44
C ALA A 218 -1.44 -16.09 0.16
N ASN A 219 -1.52 -15.25 1.21
CA ASN A 219 -1.70 -13.80 1.06
C ASN A 219 -0.59 -13.15 0.23
N LEU A 220 0.66 -13.55 0.47
CA LEU A 220 1.82 -13.05 -0.24
C LEU A 220 1.83 -13.47 -1.71
N ILE A 221 1.47 -14.73 -1.99
CA ILE A 221 1.36 -15.28 -3.35
C ILE A 221 0.30 -14.51 -4.14
N GLU A 222 -0.89 -14.33 -3.57
CA GLU A 222 -1.97 -13.59 -4.23
C GLU A 222 -1.61 -12.11 -4.43
N SER A 223 -0.98 -11.48 -3.42
CA SER A 223 -0.48 -10.10 -3.54
C SER A 223 0.56 -9.95 -4.65
N LYS A 224 1.49 -10.91 -4.78
CA LYS A 224 2.46 -10.94 -5.88
C LYS A 224 1.75 -11.05 -7.23
N ARG A 225 0.83 -12.02 -7.37
CA ARG A 225 0.08 -12.26 -8.62
C ARG A 225 -0.67 -11.01 -9.08
N GLN A 226 -1.37 -10.34 -8.15
CA GLN A 226 -2.15 -9.14 -8.44
C GLN A 226 -1.28 -7.95 -8.83
N ASN A 227 -0.16 -7.72 -8.14
CA ASN A 227 0.76 -6.66 -8.52
C ASN A 227 1.36 -6.87 -9.91
N LEU A 228 1.68 -8.11 -10.29
CA LEU A 228 2.13 -8.43 -11.65
C LEU A 228 1.04 -8.17 -12.69
N LEU A 229 -0.22 -8.48 -12.38
CA LEU A 229 -1.36 -8.15 -13.24
C LEU A 229 -1.49 -6.63 -13.44
N TYR A 230 -1.40 -5.84 -12.36
CA TYR A 230 -1.47 -4.38 -12.44
C TYR A 230 -0.32 -3.79 -13.25
N ILE A 231 0.91 -4.30 -13.09
CA ILE A 231 2.04 -3.89 -13.94
C ILE A 231 1.76 -4.21 -15.40
N GLN A 232 1.18 -5.38 -15.70
CA GLN A 232 0.85 -5.71 -17.08
C GLN A 232 -0.17 -4.73 -17.65
N ARG A 233 -1.23 -4.40 -16.90
CA ARG A 233 -2.21 -3.38 -17.32
C ARG A 233 -1.59 -1.99 -17.49
N LEU A 234 -0.66 -1.60 -16.63
CA LEU A 234 0.09 -0.34 -16.76
C LEU A 234 0.92 -0.28 -18.05
N LYS A 235 1.42 -1.42 -18.55
CA LYS A 235 2.15 -1.48 -19.84
C LYS A 235 1.25 -1.30 -21.06
N ASP A 236 -0.05 -1.50 -20.88
CA ASP A 236 -1.05 -1.44 -21.96
C ASP A 236 -1.67 -0.03 -22.11
N ILE A 237 -1.31 0.92 -21.23
CA ILE A 237 -1.65 2.36 -21.27
C ILE A 237 -0.57 3.12 -22.04
#